data_AF-A0AAD9WPF6-F1
#
_entry.id   AF-A0AAD9WPF6-F1
#
_cell.length_a   1.000
_cell.length_b   1.000
_cell.length_c   1.000
_cell.angle_alpha   90.00
_cell.angle_beta   90.00
_cell.angle_gamma   90.00
#
_symmetry.space_group_name_H-M   'P 1'
#
loop_
_entity.id
_entity.type
_entity.pdbx_description
1 polymer ?
#
loop_
_entity_poly.entity_id
_entity_poly.type
_entity_poly.pdbx_seq_one_letter_code
_entity_poly.pdbx_strand_id
1 'polypeptide(L)'
;MGFYGGLLTSRMRDLPSFYQVRDTTDRDCQRLVIETRKMLRANSLIPNTFEDLEVQILSHICTKCPNIYTIGPLHLNLKTRLGSDKPSFDDIQSSSNSTP
;
A
#
# COMPACT_ATOMS: atom_id res chain seq x y z
N MET A 1 -16.42 27.96 6.47
CA MET A 1 -15.32 28.09 5.48
C MET A 1 -14.02 27.69 6.17
N GLY A 2 -13.74 26.38 6.26
CA GLY A 2 -12.52 25.86 6.88
C GLY A 2 -11.45 25.70 5.80
N PHE A 3 -10.33 26.39 5.97
CA PHE A 3 -9.16 26.26 5.11
C PHE A 3 -8.54 24.87 5.31
N TYR A 4 -8.56 24.02 4.29
CA TYR A 4 -7.77 22.78 4.24
C TYR A 4 -6.28 23.11 4.01
N GLY A 5 -5.66 23.74 5.00
CA GLY A 5 -4.24 24.12 5.00
C GLY A 5 -3.32 22.98 5.44
N GLY A 6 -3.43 21.82 4.81
CA GLY A 6 -2.54 20.67 5.07
C GLY A 6 -2.12 19.89 3.82
N LEU A 7 -2.62 20.27 2.65
CA LEU A 7 -2.31 19.62 1.38
C LEU A 7 -1.14 20.36 0.71
N LEU A 8 -0.18 19.60 0.18
CA LEU A 8 0.87 20.01 -0.77
C LEU A 8 2.18 20.53 -0.17
N THR A 9 3.02 19.61 0.34
CA THR A 9 4.48 19.79 0.17
C THR A 9 5.19 18.55 -0.35
N SER A 10 4.52 17.70 -1.14
CA SER A 10 5.28 16.82 -2.05
C SER A 10 5.91 17.74 -3.08
N ARG A 11 7.20 18.08 -2.89
CA ARG A 11 7.88 18.98 -3.82
C ARG A 11 8.02 18.21 -5.12
N MET A 12 7.96 18.88 -6.26
CA MET A 12 8.23 18.23 -7.55
C MET A 12 9.58 17.48 -7.57
N ARG A 13 10.53 17.91 -6.73
CA ARG A 13 11.82 17.25 -6.53
C ARG A 13 11.76 15.89 -5.82
N ASP A 14 10.73 15.66 -5.00
CA ASP A 14 10.54 14.41 -4.25
C ASP A 14 9.78 13.36 -5.09
N LEU A 15 9.16 13.80 -6.19
CA LEU A 15 8.49 12.90 -7.11
C LEU A 15 9.51 12.21 -8.02
N PRO A 16 9.29 10.95 -8.39
CA PRO A 16 10.09 10.26 -9.38
C PRO A 16 10.28 11.06 -10.69
N SER A 17 11.38 10.82 -11.40
CA SER A 17 11.77 11.58 -12.60
C SER A 17 10.67 11.67 -13.67
N PHE A 18 9.84 10.64 -13.81
CA PHE A 18 8.72 10.60 -14.75
C PHE A 18 7.62 11.64 -14.47
N TYR A 19 7.51 12.11 -13.22
CA TYR A 19 6.63 13.24 -12.87
C TYR A 19 7.33 14.60 -12.98
N GLN A 20 8.66 14.63 -13.11
CA GLN A 20 9.45 15.85 -13.28
C GLN A 20 9.56 16.28 -14.76
N VAL A 21 9.01 15.47 -15.67
CA VAL A 21 9.09 15.70 -17.11
C VAL A 21 8.30 16.95 -17.51
N ARG A 22 8.96 17.86 -18.24
CA ARG A 22 8.33 19.07 -18.82
C ARG A 22 7.60 18.80 -20.14
N ASP A 23 7.87 17.66 -20.76
CA ASP A 23 7.30 17.24 -22.03
C ASP A 23 6.29 16.10 -21.86
N THR A 24 5.02 16.39 -22.11
CA THR A 24 3.92 15.42 -22.06
C THR A 24 4.07 14.26 -23.07
N THR A 25 5.04 14.32 -23.97
CA THR A 25 5.34 13.24 -24.93
C THR A 25 6.26 12.15 -24.39
N ASP A 26 6.81 12.32 -23.18
CA ASP A 26 7.64 11.30 -22.58
C ASP A 26 6.89 9.97 -22.40
N ARG A 27 7.53 8.90 -22.87
CA ARG A 27 6.97 7.56 -22.93
C ARG A 27 6.57 7.02 -21.55
N ASP A 28 7.33 7.32 -20.50
CA ASP A 28 7.03 6.84 -19.15
C ASP A 28 5.83 7.58 -18.57
N CYS A 29 5.76 8.89 -18.78
CA CYS A 29 4.58 9.69 -18.43
C CYS A 29 3.31 9.21 -19.16
N GLN A 30 3.39 9.00 -20.48
CA GLN A 30 2.27 8.47 -21.26
C GLN A 30 1.80 7.10 -20.78
N ARG A 31 2.75 6.20 -20.50
CA ARG A 31 2.45 4.86 -19.98
C ARG A 31 1.70 4.96 -18.65
N LEU A 32 2.14 5.82 -17.73
CA LEU A 32 1.45 6.02 -16.45
C LEU A 32 0.03 6.55 -16.62
N VAL A 33 -0.20 7.47 -17.54
CA VAL A 33 -1.55 7.98 -17.84
C VAL A 33 -2.44 6.86 -18.37
N ILE A 34 -1.92 6.03 -19.29
CA ILE A 34 -2.66 4.89 -19.85
C ILE A 34 -3.01 3.89 -18.75
N GLU A 35 -2.03 3.47 -17.95
CA GLU A 35 -2.24 2.51 -16.86
C GLU A 35 -3.19 3.06 -15.79
N THR A 36 -3.08 4.35 -15.45
CA THR A 36 -4.02 5.01 -14.53
C THR A 36 -5.44 5.00 -15.09
N ARG A 37 -5.62 5.31 -16.38
CA ARG A 37 -6.94 5.23 -17.03
C ARG A 37 -7.51 3.82 -17.05
N LYS A 38 -6.67 2.79 -17.24
CA LYS A 38 -7.08 1.39 -17.14
C LYS A 38 -7.48 1.02 -15.71
N MET A 39 -6.71 1.47 -14.72
CA MET A 39 -7.01 1.29 -13.31
C MET A 39 -8.38 1.89 -12.95
N LEU A 40 -8.73 3.06 -13.48
CA LEU A 40 -10.05 3.67 -13.28
C LEU A 40 -11.21 2.88 -13.90
N ARG A 41 -10.93 1.97 -14.84
CA ARG A 41 -11.93 1.05 -15.41
C ARG A 41 -12.05 -0.24 -14.61
N ALA A 42 -11.14 -0.52 -13.68
CA ALA A 42 -11.21 -1.70 -12.84
C ALA A 42 -12.34 -1.56 -11.81
N ASN A 43 -13.02 -2.67 -11.52
CA ASN A 43 -14.12 -2.68 -10.55
C ASN A 43 -13.65 -2.48 -9.11
N SER A 44 -12.38 -2.76 -8.80
CA SER A 44 -11.81 -2.60 -7.46
C SER A 44 -10.31 -2.35 -7.48
N LEU A 45 -9.80 -1.59 -6.50
CA LEU A 45 -8.38 -1.33 -6.30
C LEU A 45 -7.91 -1.91 -4.97
N ILE A 46 -6.75 -2.58 -4.97
CA ILE A 46 -6.15 -3.17 -3.76
C ILE A 46 -4.75 -2.56 -3.54
N PRO A 47 -4.66 -1.37 -2.91
CA PRO A 47 -3.36 -0.80 -2.59
C PRO A 47 -2.78 -1.42 -1.31
N ASN A 48 -1.45 -1.57 -1.28
CA ASN A 48 -0.69 -1.89 -0.07
C ASN A 48 -0.46 -0.62 0.79
N THR A 49 -1.55 0.06 1.13
CA THR A 49 -1.58 1.20 2.05
C THR A 49 -2.63 0.92 3.13
N PHE A 50 -2.71 1.75 4.16
CA PHE A 50 -3.74 1.66 5.22
C PHE A 50 -4.44 3.00 5.38
N GLU A 51 -5.69 2.95 5.85
CA GLU A 51 -6.59 4.11 5.82
C GLU A 51 -6.04 5.32 6.59
N ASP A 52 -5.53 5.11 7.80
CA ASP A 52 -5.06 6.18 8.69
C ASP A 52 -3.85 6.96 8.13
N LEU A 53 -3.06 6.36 7.22
CA LEU A 53 -1.90 7.04 6.62
C LEU A 53 -2.30 8.03 5.54
N GLU A 54 -3.31 7.66 4.75
CA GLU A 54 -3.60 8.29 3.45
C GLU A 54 -5.08 8.61 3.26
N VAL A 55 -5.79 8.93 4.35
CA VAL A 55 -7.24 9.23 4.37
C VAL A 55 -7.66 10.18 3.23
N GLN A 56 -6.91 11.26 3.04
CA GLN A 56 -7.25 12.26 2.02
C GLN A 56 -7.05 11.75 0.59
N ILE A 57 -6.00 10.95 0.36
CA ILE A 57 -5.72 10.35 -0.96
C ILE A 57 -6.76 9.29 -1.27
N LEU A 58 -7.09 8.44 -0.30
CA LEU A 58 -8.13 7.42 -0.43
C LEU A 58 -9.49 8.05 -0.70
N SER A 59 -9.84 9.14 -0.01
CA SER A 59 -11.09 9.88 -0.28
C SER A 59 -11.17 10.34 -1.74
N HIS A 60 -10.08 10.87 -2.31
CA HIS A 60 -10.04 11.28 -3.71
C HIS A 60 -10.13 10.08 -4.66
N ILE A 61 -9.43 8.98 -4.37
CA ILE A 61 -9.46 7.77 -5.21
C ILE A 61 -10.85 7.13 -5.18
N CYS A 62 -11.51 7.08 -4.02
CA CYS A 62 -12.88 6.57 -3.86
C CYS A 62 -13.89 7.30 -4.77
N THR A 63 -13.68 8.60 -5.04
CA THR A 63 -14.54 9.33 -5.99
C THR A 63 -14.46 8.81 -7.43
N LYS A 64 -13.38 8.10 -7.78
CA LYS A 64 -13.14 7.55 -9.12
C LYS A 64 -13.32 6.03 -9.16
N CYS A 65 -12.93 5.34 -8.10
CA CYS A 65 -13.03 3.89 -7.93
C CYS A 65 -13.72 3.61 -6.58
N PRO A 66 -15.04 3.34 -6.56
CA PRO A 66 -15.78 3.22 -5.30
C PRO A 66 -15.38 2.01 -4.45
N ASN A 67 -14.83 0.96 -5.06
CA ASN A 67 -14.35 -0.21 -4.34
C ASN A 67 -12.83 -0.15 -4.17
N ILE A 68 -12.36 0.28 -3.01
CA ILE A 68 -10.94 0.26 -2.64
C ILE A 68 -10.74 -0.58 -1.38
N TYR A 69 -9.75 -1.47 -1.40
CA TYR A 69 -9.46 -2.38 -0.29
C TYR A 69 -8.00 -2.25 0.12
N THR A 70 -7.75 -1.50 1.18
CA THR A 70 -6.42 -1.26 1.74
C THR A 70 -5.96 -2.46 2.57
N ILE A 71 -4.92 -3.18 2.13
CA ILE A 71 -4.34 -4.35 2.84
C ILE A 71 -3.03 -3.99 3.57
N GLY A 72 -2.66 -2.71 3.57
CA GLY A 72 -1.33 -2.29 4.02
C GLY A 72 -1.13 -2.24 5.54
N PRO A 73 0.13 -2.04 5.98
CA PRO A 73 1.35 -2.39 5.23
C PRO A 73 1.57 -3.92 5.30
N LEU A 74 1.86 -4.54 4.15
CA LEU A 74 2.06 -5.99 4.02
C LEU A 74 3.13 -6.52 4.98
N HIS A 75 4.20 -5.77 5.20
CA HIS A 75 5.26 -6.16 6.14
C HIS A 75 4.75 -6.29 7.58
N LEU A 76 3.86 -5.40 8.01
CA LEU A 76 3.22 -5.49 9.33
C LEU A 76 2.26 -6.68 9.39
N ASN A 77 1.46 -6.88 8.34
CA ASN A 77 0.55 -8.02 8.23
C ASN A 77 1.28 -9.37 8.30
N LEU A 78 2.46 -9.49 7.69
CA LEU A 78 3.26 -10.71 7.77
C LEU A 78 3.81 -10.93 9.18
N LYS A 79 4.27 -9.87 9.86
CA LYS A 79 4.80 -9.96 11.23
C LYS A 79 3.73 -10.34 12.26
N THR A 80 2.50 -9.85 12.11
CA THR A 80 1.41 -10.23 13.01
C THR A 80 1.00 -11.69 12.84
N ARG A 81 0.97 -12.21 11.60
CA ARG A 81 0.65 -13.62 11.34
C ARG A 81 1.77 -14.58 11.73
N LEU A 82 3.03 -14.26 11.42
CA LEU A 82 4.20 -15.08 11.79
C LEU A 82 4.60 -14.92 13.27
N GLY A 83 4.11 -13.88 13.95
CA GLY A 83 4.32 -13.66 15.39
C GLY A 83 3.54 -14.61 16.29
N SER A 84 2.55 -15.32 15.74
CA SER A 84 1.72 -16.31 16.46
C SER A 84 2.30 -17.72 16.47
N ASP A 85 3.28 -18.02 15.60
CA ASP A 85 3.90 -19.34 15.47
C ASP A 85 5.37 -19.28 15.90
N LYS A 86 5.63 -18.87 17.14
CA LYS A 86 6.84 -19.35 17.81
C LYS A 86 6.46 -20.68 18.48
N PRO A 87 6.80 -21.85 17.92
CA PRO A 87 6.89 -23.02 18.76
C PRO A 87 7.93 -22.72 19.84
N SER A 88 7.49 -22.66 21.09
CA SER A 88 8.35 -22.75 22.26
C SER A 88 9.30 -23.92 22.04
N PHE A 89 10.61 -23.64 22.14
CA PHE A 89 11.64 -24.69 22.05
C PHE A 89 11.52 -25.72 23.19
N ASP A 90 10.65 -25.46 24.17
CA ASP A 90 10.40 -26.29 25.35
C ASP A 90 9.55 -27.54 25.05
N ASP A 91 8.81 -27.59 23.94
CA ASP A 91 7.92 -28.74 23.64
C ASP A 91 8.65 -29.93 22.99
N ILE A 92 9.88 -29.74 22.51
CA ILE A 92 10.63 -30.78 21.78
C ILE A 92 11.38 -31.74 22.72
N GLN A 93 11.55 -31.38 24.00
CA GLN A 93 12.44 -32.12 24.90
C GLN A 93 11.75 -33.09 25.86
N SER A 94 10.41 -33.18 25.87
CA SER A 94 9.68 -34.01 26.84
C SER A 94 9.30 -35.43 26.37
N SER A 95 9.59 -35.82 25.13
CA SER A 95 9.03 -37.06 24.55
C SER A 95 10.03 -38.18 24.22
N SER A 96 11.30 -38.11 24.64
CA SER A 96 12.29 -39.16 24.36
C SER A 96 12.87 -39.83 25.61
N ASN A 97 12.04 -40.16 26.61
CA ASN A 97 12.52 -40.84 27.81
C ASN A 97 11.52 -41.87 28.35
N SER A 98 11.30 -42.99 27.66
CA SER A 98 10.90 -44.24 28.33
C SER A 98 10.89 -45.44 27.37
N THR A 99 11.95 -46.24 27.47
CA THR A 99 12.02 -47.65 27.04
C THR A 99 11.70 -48.55 28.24
N PRO A 100 11.15 -49.75 28.01
CA PRO A 100 11.82 -50.95 28.53
C PRO A 100 12.30 -51.87 27.39
#